data_AF-A0A9P6WS71-F1
#
_entry.id   AF-A0A9P6WS71-F1
#
_cell.length_a   1.000
_cell.length_b   1.000
_cell.length_c   1.000
_cell.angle_alpha   90.00
_cell.angle_beta   90.00
_cell.angle_gamma   90.00
#
_symmetry.space_group_name_H-M   'P 1'
#
loop_
_entity.id
_entity.type
_entity.pdbx_description
1 polymer ?
#
loop_
_entity_poly.entity_id
_entity_poly.type
_entity_poly.pdbx_seq_one_letter_code
_entity_poly.pdbx_strand_id
1 'polypeptide(L)'
;MLSENPEQYRDAAVAGIRKLLGVAPGQPVPVEQVECVKMGTTVATNALLERKGERTLLVTTRGFRDGLRIAYQNRPRLFDRNVMLPEMLYESVVEADERHAGGV
;
A
#
# COMPACT_ATOMS: atom_id res chain seq x y z
N MET A 1 -17.41 -8.03 -10.32
CA MET A 1 -17.17 -6.73 -9.65
C MET A 1 -15.86 -6.84 -8.88
N LEU A 2 -14.69 -6.62 -9.49
CA LEU A 2 -13.43 -6.63 -8.75
C LEU A 2 -12.41 -5.77 -9.49
N SER A 3 -11.65 -4.99 -8.72
CA SER A 3 -10.56 -4.12 -9.18
C SER A 3 -9.43 -4.87 -9.89
N GLU A 4 -9.36 -6.19 -9.71
CA GLU A 4 -8.54 -7.11 -10.51
C GLU A 4 -9.44 -8.22 -11.06
N ASN A 5 -9.46 -8.37 -12.39
CA ASN A 5 -9.99 -9.55 -13.06
C ASN A 5 -9.25 -9.75 -14.41
N PRO A 6 -8.04 -10.35 -14.37
CA PRO A 6 -7.16 -10.46 -15.53
C PRO A 6 -7.78 -11.21 -16.71
N GLU A 7 -8.70 -12.14 -16.45
CA GLU A 7 -9.39 -12.94 -17.47
C GLU A 7 -10.38 -12.12 -18.29
N GLN A 8 -10.91 -11.03 -17.71
CA GLN A 8 -11.98 -10.24 -18.31
C GLN A 8 -11.48 -8.90 -18.84
N TYR A 9 -10.48 -8.30 -18.19
CA TYR A 9 -9.91 -7.02 -18.59
C TYR A 9 -8.49 -6.85 -18.05
N ARG A 10 -7.58 -6.38 -18.91
CA ARG A 10 -6.19 -6.05 -18.53
C ARG A 10 -6.12 -4.88 -17.53
N ASP A 11 -7.10 -3.98 -17.61
CA ASP A 11 -7.26 -2.84 -16.71
C ASP A 11 -8.77 -2.61 -16.46
N ALA A 12 -9.20 -2.81 -15.22
CA ALA A 12 -10.59 -2.67 -14.81
C ALA A 12 -11.09 -1.22 -14.92
N ALA A 13 -10.22 -0.22 -14.70
CA ALA A 13 -10.57 1.18 -14.80
C ALA A 13 -10.86 1.57 -16.25
N VAL A 14 -9.96 1.20 -17.16
CA VAL A 14 -10.10 1.49 -18.60
C VAL A 14 -11.32 0.79 -19.17
N ALA A 15 -11.57 -0.47 -18.78
CA ALA A 15 -12.77 -1.20 -19.18
C ALA A 15 -14.06 -0.51 -18.71
N GLY A 16 -14.08 -0.02 -17.46
CA GLY A 16 -15.19 0.76 -16.91
C GLY A 16 -15.46 2.05 -17.69
N ILE A 17 -14.42 2.84 -17.96
CA ILE A 17 -14.51 4.09 -18.72
C ILE A 17 -15.08 3.82 -20.12
N ARG A 18 -14.53 2.84 -20.84
CA ARG A 18 -15.01 2.46 -22.18
C ARG A 18 -16.48 2.07 -22.18
N LYS A 19 -16.91 1.28 -21.19
CA LYS A 19 -18.30 0.86 -21.06
C LYS A 19 -19.24 2.04 -20.81
N LEU A 20 -18.84 2.97 -19.93
CA LEU A 20 -19.64 4.16 -19.60
C LEU A 20 -19.74 5.14 -20.78
N LEU A 21 -18.68 5.28 -21.57
CA LEU A 21 -18.63 6.14 -22.75
C LEU A 21 -19.12 5.45 -24.03
N GLY A 22 -19.50 4.17 -23.98
CA GLY A 22 -19.97 3.41 -25.15
C GLY A 22 -18.90 3.17 -26.22
N VAL A 23 -17.61 3.19 -25.86
CA VAL A 23 -16.49 3.09 -26.80
C VAL A 23 -16.28 1.62 -27.22
N ALA A 24 -16.38 1.35 -28.52
CA ALA A 24 -16.19 0.02 -29.10
C ALA A 24 -14.76 -0.52 -28.85
N PRO A 25 -14.57 -1.85 -28.76
CA PRO A 25 -13.24 -2.46 -28.59
C PRO A 25 -12.24 -1.96 -29.65
N GLY A 26 -11.01 -1.64 -29.22
CA GLY A 26 -9.95 -1.16 -30.11
C GLY A 26 -10.02 0.32 -30.49
N GLN A 27 -11.15 1.01 -30.28
CA GLN A 27 -11.24 2.45 -30.57
C GLN A 27 -10.66 3.32 -29.45
N PRO A 28 -10.03 4.46 -29.75
CA PRO A 28 -9.51 5.35 -28.72
C PRO A 28 -10.62 5.87 -27.80
N VAL A 29 -10.30 6.06 -26.53
CA VAL A 29 -11.21 6.70 -25.57
C VAL A 29 -11.21 8.22 -25.86
N PRO A 30 -12.37 8.87 -26.03
CA PRO A 30 -12.45 10.31 -26.30
C PRO A 30 -12.17 11.10 -25.01
N VAL A 31 -10.89 11.31 -24.71
CA VAL A 31 -10.41 11.95 -23.47
C VAL A 31 -10.92 13.37 -23.31
N GLU A 32 -11.21 14.07 -24.40
CA GLU A 32 -11.79 15.41 -24.44
C GLU A 32 -13.20 15.49 -23.82
N GLN A 33 -13.89 14.36 -23.68
CA GLN A 33 -15.20 14.27 -23.02
C GLN A 33 -15.09 13.97 -21.52
N VAL A 34 -13.87 13.78 -21.00
CA VAL A 34 -13.62 13.38 -19.62
C VAL A 34 -12.88 14.49 -18.88
N GLU A 35 -13.60 15.23 -18.05
CA GLU A 35 -13.00 16.29 -17.22
C GLU A 35 -12.06 15.71 -16.15
N CYS A 36 -12.45 14.62 -15.47
CA CYS A 36 -11.61 13.94 -14.50
C CYS A 36 -11.94 12.45 -14.35
N VAL A 37 -10.93 11.67 -13.96
CA VAL A 37 -11.09 10.27 -13.52
C VAL A 37 -10.64 10.18 -12.07
N LYS A 38 -11.55 9.78 -11.19
CA LYS A 38 -11.25 9.51 -9.77
C LYS A 38 -11.36 8.02 -9.54
N MET A 39 -10.24 7.38 -9.22
CA MET A 39 -10.18 5.94 -9.00
C MET A 39 -10.00 5.65 -7.52
N GLY A 40 -10.95 4.90 -6.94
CA GLY A 40 -10.81 4.26 -5.64
C GLY A 40 -10.67 2.77 -5.85
N THR A 41 -9.61 2.16 -5.32
CA THR A 41 -9.38 0.72 -5.42
C THR A 41 -8.88 0.15 -4.10
N THR A 42 -9.17 -1.13 -3.85
CA THR A 42 -8.72 -1.87 -2.66
C THR A 42 -7.45 -2.68 -2.91
N VAL A 43 -6.85 -2.62 -4.11
CA VAL A 43 -5.66 -3.41 -4.47
C VAL A 43 -4.53 -3.20 -3.45
N ALA A 44 -4.22 -1.95 -3.10
CA ALA A 44 -3.17 -1.65 -2.13
C ALA A 44 -3.48 -2.20 -0.72
N THR A 45 -4.73 -2.05 -0.27
CA THR A 45 -5.15 -2.55 1.04
C THR A 45 -5.12 -4.07 1.11
N ASN A 46 -5.61 -4.75 0.06
CA ASN A 46 -5.60 -6.20 -0.01
C ASN A 46 -4.16 -6.74 -0.11
N ALA A 47 -3.31 -6.09 -0.92
CA ALA A 47 -1.89 -6.44 -1.00
C ALA A 47 -1.20 -6.33 0.37
N LEU A 48 -1.50 -5.28 1.14
CA LEU A 48 -0.98 -5.13 2.50
C LEU A 48 -1.49 -6.20 3.46
N LEU A 49 -2.80 -6.49 3.45
CA LEU A 49 -3.42 -7.51 4.32
C LEU A 49 -2.93 -8.92 3.99
N GLU A 50 -2.78 -9.24 2.71
CA GLU A 50 -2.32 -10.54 2.20
C GLU A 50 -0.80 -10.67 2.15
N ARG A 51 -0.04 -9.65 2.57
CA ARG A 51 1.43 -9.62 2.52
C ARG A 51 2.00 -9.84 1.11
N LYS A 52 1.28 -9.39 0.09
CA LYS A 52 1.69 -9.45 -1.32
C LYS A 52 2.36 -8.14 -1.74
N GLY A 53 3.57 -7.91 -1.24
CA GLY A 53 4.40 -6.78 -1.60
C GLY A 53 5.82 -7.19 -1.94
N GLU A 54 6.61 -6.23 -2.41
CA GLU A 54 8.04 -6.42 -2.66
C GLU A 54 8.84 -6.37 -1.36
N ARG A 55 10.03 -6.98 -1.38
CA ARG A 55 10.96 -6.97 -0.24
C ARG A 55 11.44 -5.54 0.03
N THR A 56 11.35 -5.10 1.30
CA THR A 56 11.74 -3.74 1.69
C THR A 56 12.81 -3.73 2.79
N LEU A 57 13.62 -2.66 2.80
CA LEU A 57 14.63 -2.35 3.80
C LEU A 57 14.18 -1.13 4.62
N LEU A 58 14.27 -1.21 5.94
CA LEU A 58 14.13 -0.03 6.81
C LEU A 58 15.50 0.63 7.01
N VAL A 59 15.61 1.91 6.64
CA VAL A 59 16.76 2.74 7.00
C VAL A 59 16.33 3.67 8.14
N THR A 60 17.08 3.68 9.24
CA THR A 60 16.76 4.49 10.42
C THR A 60 18.01 5.04 11.08
N THR A 61 17.86 5.99 11.99
CA THR A 61 18.96 6.57 12.78
C THR A 61 19.63 5.50 13.64
N ARG A 62 20.97 5.56 13.78
CA ARG A 62 21.69 4.70 14.74
C ARG A 62 21.08 4.79 16.14
N GLY A 63 20.75 3.62 16.69
CA GLY A 63 20.08 3.44 17.98
C GLY A 63 18.56 3.30 17.91
N PHE A 64 17.96 3.37 16.72
CA PHE A 64 16.50 3.32 16.52
C PHE A 64 16.01 2.10 15.71
N ARG A 65 16.87 1.09 15.50
CA ARG A 65 16.54 -0.16 14.78
C ARG A 65 15.19 -0.77 15.17
N ASP A 66 14.91 -0.82 16.47
CA ASP A 66 13.71 -1.50 16.99
C ASP A 66 12.48 -0.59 17.10
N GLY A 67 12.56 0.67 16.65
CA GLY A 67 11.49 1.66 16.84
C GLY A 67 10.12 1.20 16.34
N LEU A 68 10.05 0.68 15.10
CA LEU A 68 8.81 0.16 14.53
C LEU A 68 8.39 -1.19 15.12
N ARG A 69 9.33 -1.97 15.65
CA ARG A 69 9.06 -3.26 16.30
C ARG A 69 8.43 -3.08 17.67
N ILE A 70 8.92 -2.10 18.44
CA ILE A 70 8.35 -1.71 19.74
C ILE A 70 7.03 -0.97 19.53
N ALA A 71 6.96 -0.13 18.48
CA ALA A 71 5.82 0.72 18.17
C ALA A 71 5.36 1.52 19.41
N TYR A 72 4.06 1.71 19.58
CA TYR A 72 3.47 2.47 20.68
C TYR A 72 3.19 1.62 21.93
N GLN A 73 3.68 0.37 21.98
CA GLN A 73 3.39 -0.60 23.05
C GLN A 73 1.88 -0.81 23.34
N ASN A 74 1.02 -0.54 22.36
CA ASN A 74 -0.42 -0.74 22.51
C ASN A 74 -0.70 -2.22 22.82
N ARG A 75 -1.31 -2.49 23.98
CA ARG A 75 -1.68 -3.83 24.45
C ARG A 75 -3.19 -4.02 24.30
N PRO A 76 -3.70 -4.40 23.11
CA PRO A 76 -5.13 -4.60 22.90
C PRO A 76 -5.72 -5.69 23.83
N ARG A 77 -4.88 -6.62 24.30
CA ARG A 77 -5.20 -7.60 25.34
C ARG A 77 -4.24 -7.41 26.52
N LEU A 78 -4.65 -6.60 27.50
CA LEU A 78 -3.78 -6.11 28.57
C LEU A 78 -3.21 -7.23 29.46
N PHE A 79 -3.95 -8.33 29.63
CA PHE A 79 -3.61 -9.42 30.54
C PHE A 79 -2.95 -10.63 29.86
N ASP A 80 -2.77 -10.62 28.54
CA ASP A 80 -2.07 -11.69 27.84
C ASP A 80 -0.59 -11.67 28.26
N ARG A 81 -0.14 -12.75 28.92
CA ARG A 81 1.26 -12.91 29.36
C ARG A 81 2.21 -13.11 28.16
N ASN A 82 1.70 -13.70 27.08
CA ASN A 82 2.43 -13.90 25.84
C ASN A 82 1.93 -12.92 24.76
N VAL A 83 2.69 -11.86 24.51
CA VAL A 83 2.32 -10.83 23.52
C VAL A 83 2.87 -11.23 22.15
N MET A 84 1.97 -11.48 21.20
CA MET A 84 2.33 -11.71 19.80
C MET A 84 2.39 -10.37 19.07
N LEU A 85 3.60 -9.97 18.68
CA LEU A 85 3.79 -8.79 17.85
C LEU A 85 3.41 -9.10 16.40
N PRO A 86 2.83 -8.14 15.65
CA PRO A 86 2.64 -8.28 14.22
C PRO A 86 3.97 -8.50 13.51
N GLU A 87 3.94 -9.23 12.40
CA GLU A 87 5.09 -9.36 11.52
C GLU A 87 5.44 -7.99 10.89
N MET A 88 6.74 -7.67 10.80
CA MET A 88 7.20 -6.42 10.19
C MET A 88 6.98 -6.44 8.67
N LEU A 89 6.81 -5.26 8.06
CA LEU A 89 6.69 -5.14 6.60
C LEU A 89 8.05 -5.15 5.89
N TYR A 90 9.12 -4.81 6.63
CA TYR A 90 10.50 -4.83 6.16
C TYR A 90 11.18 -6.13 6.55
N GLU A 91 12.17 -6.53 5.76
CA GLU A 91 12.95 -7.75 5.99
C GLU A 91 14.23 -7.49 6.79
N SER A 92 14.81 -6.31 6.62
CA SER A 92 16.07 -5.94 7.28
C SER A 92 16.09 -4.47 7.67
N VAL A 93 17.05 -4.13 8.54
CA VAL A 93 17.24 -2.77 9.03
C VAL A 93 18.71 -2.37 8.88
N VAL A 94 18.93 -1.21 8.28
CA VAL A 94 20.22 -0.52 8.21
C VAL A 94 20.14 0.76 9.04
N GLU A 95 21.17 0.98 9.86
CA GLU A 95 21.26 2.17 10.71
C GLU A 95 22.24 3.17 10.10
N ALA A 96 21.76 4.40 9.90
CA ALA A 96 22.52 5.52 9.36
C ALA A 96 23.12 6.37 10.48
N ASP A 97 24.34 6.86 10.24
CA ASP A 97 25.08 7.75 11.15
C ASP A 97 24.67 9.19 10.94
N GLU A 98 23.46 9.48 11.37
CA GLU A 98 22.91 10.82 11.39
C GLU A 98 22.34 11.15 12.77
N ARG A 99 22.25 12.45 13.06
CA ARG A 99 21.39 12.96 14.11
C ARG A 99 21.02 14.40 13.79
N HIS A 100 19.74 14.72 13.80
CA HIS A 100 19.26 16.09 13.70
C HIS A 100 18.48 16.47 14.97
N ALA A 101 18.95 17.49 15.69
CA ALA A 101 18.14 18.17 16.69
C ALA A 101 17.32 19.22 15.97
N GLY A 102 15.98 19.14 16.03
CA GLY A 102 15.11 20.13 15.40
C GLY A 102 15.44 21.53 15.92
N GLY A 103 15.94 22.39 15.04
CA GLY A 103 16.11 23.81 15.33
C GLY A 103 14.74 24.49 15.32
N VAL A 104 14.39 25.11 16.44
CA VAL A 104 13.34 26.14 16.51
C VAL A 104 13.99 27.48 16.26
#